data_AF-A0A6A6AXJ5-F1
#
_entry.id   AF-A0A6A6AXJ5-F1
#
_cell.length_a   1.000
_cell.length_b   1.000
_cell.length_c   1.000
_cell.angle_alpha   90.00
_cell.angle_beta   90.00
_cell.angle_gamma   90.00
#
_symmetry.space_group_name_H-M   'P 1'
#
loop_
_entity.id
_entity.type
_entity.pdbx_description
1 polymer ?
#
loop_
_entity_poly.entity_id
_entity_poly.type
_entity_poly.pdbx_seq_one_letter_code
_entity_poly.pdbx_strand_id
1 'polypeptide(L)' 'AGRCKDIHSLSGEALELANAGGGCYQATVQGRMCLSFTNINDAVKDCLANEAAAQESYHGDWFLWTAVTCEAGGGKA' A
#
# COMPACT_ATOMS: atom_id res chain seq x y z
N ALA A 1 -13.33 -5.05 2.47
CA ALA A 1 -11.86 -5.17 2.34
C ALA A 1 -11.50 -6.65 2.23
N GLY A 2 -10.81 -7.07 1.17
CA GLY A 2 -10.30 -8.43 1.05
C GLY A 2 -8.90 -8.53 1.67
N ARG A 3 -8.57 -9.65 2.32
CA ARG A 3 -7.21 -9.89 2.82
C ARG A 3 -6.27 -10.15 1.65
N CYS A 4 -5.24 -9.33 1.50
CA CYS A 4 -4.13 -9.57 0.58
C CYS A 4 -2.99 -10.21 1.37
N LYS A 5 -2.47 -11.37 0.96
CA LYS A 5 -1.39 -12.10 1.62
C LYS A 5 -0.42 -12.57 0.55
N ASP A 6 0.87 -12.35 0.76
CA ASP A 6 1.92 -12.75 -0.16
C ASP A 6 3.10 -13.37 0.59
N ILE A 7 3.93 -14.12 -0.12
CA ILE A 7 5.24 -14.59 0.37
C ILE A 7 6.28 -13.47 0.34
N HIS A 8 6.09 -12.48 -0.55
CA HIS A 8 6.89 -11.29 -0.65
C HIS A 8 6.34 -10.18 0.26
N SER A 9 7.18 -9.22 0.60
CA SER A 9 6.77 -8.08 1.41
C SER A 9 5.75 -7.22 0.65
N LEU A 10 4.52 -7.22 1.13
CA LEU A 10 3.44 -6.44 0.54
C LEU A 10 3.69 -4.93 0.64
N SER A 11 4.43 -4.46 1.65
CA SER A 11 4.88 -3.06 1.69
C SER A 11 5.91 -2.74 0.61
N GLY A 12 6.81 -3.67 0.28
CA GLY A 12 7.73 -3.54 -0.85
C GLY A 12 6.97 -3.41 -2.18
N GLU A 13 5.97 -4.26 -2.41
CA GLU A 13 5.13 -4.20 -3.61
C GLU A 13 4.28 -2.92 -3.67
N ALA A 14 3.81 -2.43 -2.52
CA ALA A 14 3.09 -1.15 -2.45
C ALA A 14 3.98 0.03 -2.84
N LEU A 15 5.27 0.00 -2.45
CA LEU A 15 6.26 1.01 -2.82
C LEU A 15 6.56 0.98 -4.33
N GLU A 16 6.75 -0.21 -4.91
CA GLU A 16 6.95 -0.39 -6.35
C GLU A 16 5.77 0.16 -7.15
N LEU A 17 4.55 -0.19 -6.75
CA LEU A 17 3.34 0.36 -7.38
C LEU A 17 3.24 1.88 -7.20
N ALA A 18 3.60 2.43 -6.04
CA ALA A 18 3.62 3.88 -5.83
C ALA A 18 4.66 4.56 -6.74
N ASN A 19 5.85 3.99 -6.89
CA ASN A 19 6.90 4.50 -7.79
C ASN A 19 6.50 4.40 -9.27
N ALA A 20 5.71 3.39 -9.64
CA ALA A 20 5.13 3.24 -10.97
C ALA A 20 3.95 4.19 -11.26
N GLY A 21 3.50 4.98 -10.28
CA GLY A 21 2.35 5.89 -10.42
C GLY A 21 0.99 5.21 -10.21
N GLY A 22 0.97 4.04 -9.59
CA GLY A 22 -0.21 3.24 -9.30
C GLY A 22 -0.21 1.91 -10.07
N GLY A 23 -1.25 1.11 -9.86
CA GLY A 23 -1.42 -0.17 -10.51
C GLY A 23 -1.99 -1.22 -9.57
N CYS A 24 -1.96 -2.48 -10.01
CA CYS A 24 -2.42 -3.60 -9.20
C CYS A 24 -1.36 -4.68 -9.14
N TYR A 25 -1.14 -5.21 -7.95
CA TYR A 25 -0.34 -6.38 -7.67
C TYR A 25 -1.25 -7.55 -7.31
N GLN A 26 -1.08 -8.66 -8.01
CA GLN A 26 -1.78 -9.91 -7.72
C GLN A 26 -0.93 -10.74 -6.78
N ALA A 27 -1.39 -10.95 -5.56
CA ALA A 27 -0.63 -11.72 -4.61
C ALA A 27 -0.65 -13.21 -4.96
N THR A 28 0.48 -13.86 -4.71
CA THR A 28 0.77 -15.27 -4.96
C THR A 28 0.00 -16.20 -4.02
N VAL A 29 -0.25 -15.77 -2.78
CA VAL A 29 -0.99 -16.58 -1.80
C VAL A 29 -2.48 -16.22 -1.85
N GLN A 30 -2.84 -14.96 -1.62
CA GLN A 30 -4.24 -14.56 -1.62
C GLN A 30 -4.46 -13.07 -1.87
N GLY A 31 -5.47 -12.75 -2.67
CA GLY A 31 -5.98 -11.38 -2.79
C GLY A 31 -5.22 -10.55 -3.82
N ARG A 32 -5.65 -9.30 -3.96
CA ARG A 32 -5.11 -8.35 -4.92
C ARG A 32 -4.99 -7.00 -4.26
N MET A 33 -3.84 -6.38 -4.38
CA MET A 33 -3.59 -5.02 -3.96
C MET A 33 -3.70 -4.11 -5.17
N CYS A 34 -4.44 -3.02 -5.07
CA CYS A 34 -4.48 -2.00 -6.12
C CYS A 34 -4.26 -0.63 -5.49
N LEU A 35 -3.39 0.16 -6.11
CA LEU A 35 -3.06 1.52 -5.75
C LEU A 35 -3.48 2.43 -6.90
N SER A 36 -4.28 3.44 -6.56
CA SER A 36 -4.70 4.48 -7.48
C SER A 36 -4.52 5.82 -6.82
N PHE A 37 -4.01 6.80 -7.54
CA PHE A 37 -3.75 8.13 -7.02
C PHE A 37 -4.45 9.18 -7.87
N THR A 38 -4.94 10.22 -7.22
CA THR A 38 -5.46 11.42 -7.91
C THR A 38 -4.34 12.45 -8.10
N ASN A 39 -3.42 12.55 -7.13
CA ASN A 39 -2.23 13.41 -7.18
C ASN A 39 -1.07 12.68 -6.47
N ILE A 40 -0.04 12.27 -7.21
CA ILE A 40 1.14 11.62 -6.64
C ILE A 40 2.30 12.62 -6.51
N ASN A 41 2.91 12.66 -5.34
CA ASN A 41 4.16 13.36 -5.06
C ASN A 41 4.96 12.56 -4.03
N ASP A 42 6.20 12.96 -3.76
CA ASP A 42 7.09 12.19 -2.89
C ASP A 42 6.55 12.06 -1.46
N ALA A 43 5.85 13.07 -0.93
CA ALA A 43 5.21 13.00 0.38
C ALA A 43 4.08 11.95 0.45
N VAL A 44 3.30 11.80 -0.63
CA VAL A 44 2.26 10.75 -0.73
C VAL A 44 2.90 9.37 -0.80
N LYS A 45 4.00 9.22 -1.55
CA LYS A 45 4.76 7.95 -1.63
C LYS A 45 5.32 7.54 -0.27
N ASP A 46 5.93 8.47 0.46
CA ASP A 46 6.48 8.21 1.79
C ASP A 46 5.38 7.85 2.81
N CYS A 47 4.23 8.52 2.76
CA CYS A 47 3.08 8.17 3.59
C CYS A 47 2.60 6.74 3.32
N LEU A 48 2.44 6.37 2.05
CA LEU A 48 2.04 5.02 1.65
C LEU A 48 3.04 3.95 2.09
N ALA A 49 4.33 4.21 1.93
CA ALA A 49 5.39 3.31 2.37
C ALA A 49 5.30 3.03 3.88
N ASN A 50 5.16 4.10 4.67
CA ASN A 50 5.05 4.00 6.14
C ASN A 50 3.77 3.29 6.58
N GLU A 51 2.65 3.64 5.96
CA GLU A 51 1.38 2.97 6.24
C GLU A 51 1.45 1.49 5.90
N ALA A 52 2.04 1.17 4.75
CA ALA A 52 2.14 -0.20 4.30
C ALA A 52 3.01 -1.01 5.26
N ALA A 53 4.18 -0.49 5.62
CA ALA A 53 5.06 -1.11 6.60
C ALA A 53 4.37 -1.27 7.98
N ALA A 54 3.60 -0.29 8.44
CA ALA A 54 2.87 -0.38 9.71
C ALA A 54 1.79 -1.48 9.69
N GLN A 55 1.12 -1.66 8.56
CA GLN A 55 0.06 -2.64 8.39
C GLN A 55 0.61 -4.06 8.22
N GLU A 56 1.71 -4.21 7.49
CA GLU A 56 2.48 -5.45 7.45
C GLU A 56 2.94 -5.84 8.85
N SER A 57 3.51 -4.91 9.62
CA SER A 57 3.99 -5.17 10.98
C SER A 57 2.85 -5.58 11.94
N TYR A 58 1.68 -4.95 11.84
CA TYR A 58 0.54 -5.25 12.71
C TYR A 58 -0.12 -6.60 12.39
N HIS A 59 -0.11 -7.01 11.12
CA HIS A 59 -0.81 -8.20 10.64
C HIS A 59 0.10 -9.37 10.28
N GLY A 60 1.42 -9.16 10.31
CA GLY A 60 2.46 -10.13 9.98
C GLY A 60 2.68 -10.27 8.48
N ASP A 61 1.71 -10.88 7.79
CA ASP A 61 1.84 -11.30 6.39
C ASP A 61 0.63 -10.95 5.51
N TRP A 62 -0.33 -10.18 6.04
CA TRP A 62 -1.51 -9.80 5.27
C TRP A 62 -1.87 -8.33 5.43
N PHE A 63 -2.39 -7.75 4.35
CA PHE A 63 -2.86 -6.38 4.28
C PHE A 63 -4.38 -6.33 4.18
N LEU A 64 -4.96 -5.30 4.81
CA LEU A 64 -6.38 -5.01 4.73
C LEU A 64 -6.62 -3.52 4.56
N TRP A 65 -6.48 -3.03 3.32
CA TRP A 65 -6.87 -1.66 2.99
C TRP A 65 -8.11 -1.63 2.12
N THR A 66 -9.03 -0.74 2.48
CA THR A 66 -10.16 -0.34 1.63
C THR A 66 -9.96 1.04 1.03
N ALA A 67 -9.28 1.94 1.74
CA ALA A 67 -8.86 3.25 1.27
C ALA A 67 -7.83 3.78 2.28
N VAL A 68 -6.73 4.37 1.80
CA VAL A 68 -5.78 5.13 2.62
C VAL A 68 -5.72 6.52 2.02
N THR A 69 -6.11 7.53 2.80
CA THR A 69 -5.94 8.93 2.42
C THR A 69 -4.59 9.40 2.92
N CYS A 70 -3.67 9.66 2.00
CA CYS A 70 -2.39 10.30 2.30
C CYS A 70 -2.43 11.72 1.73
N GLU A 71 -2.39 12.72 2.62
CA GLU A 71 -2.27 14.12 2.21
C GLU A 71 -0.82 14.58 2.20
N ALA A 72 -0.47 15.42 1.23
CA ALA A 72 0.82 16.10 1.18
C ALA A 72 0.93 17.03 2.40
N GLY A 73 1.64 16.58 3.44
CA GLY A 73 1.68 17.24 4.75
C GLY A 73 1.57 16.29 5.96
N GLY A 74 1.41 14.98 5.74
CA GLY A 74 1.44 13.98 6.83
C GLY A 74 0.16 13.91 7.65
N GLY A 75 -0.91 14.59 7.21
CA GLY A 75 -2.24 14.47 7.79
C GLY A 75 -2.95 13.23 7.24
N LYS A 76 -3.40 12.36 8.14
CA LYS A 76 -4.41 11.35 7.82
C LYS A 76 -5.79 11.99 7.90
N ALA A 77 -6.60 11.82 6.87
CA ALA A 77 -8.03 12.11 6.89
C ALA A 77 -8.83 10.81 6.72
#